data_AF-A0A9P5XUC1-F1
#
_entry.id   AF-A0A9P5XUC1-F1
#
_cell.length_a   1.000
_cell.length_b   1.000
_cell.length_c   1.000
_cell.angle_alpha   90.00
_cell.angle_beta   90.00
_cell.angle_gamma   90.00
#
_symmetry.space_group_name_H-M   'P 1'
#
loop_
_entity.id
_entity.type
_entity.pdbx_description
1 polymer ?
#
loop_
_entity_poly.entity_id
_entity_poly.type
_entity_poly.pdbx_seq_one_letter_code
_entity_poly.pdbx_strand_id
1 'polypeptide(L)'
;MSSTLALAHSRQLSSIFYKYVTVASLVIFVYDYFHTLGLERKHVWKANGMAGKVLFFLNRYPPFVDVSLAAFYYLNRGLSSESCSALVMVIVWMTFVGILMSEAYCFYVISFIYDIDGSPPQDGILGCYDTEDRDVFFVVFVLLLLNETAISLVFILLITTTPGYEINQLILDFYASYIVSWGRI
;
A
#
# COMPACT_ATOMS: atom_id res chain seq x y z
N MET A 1 -11.38 -18.58 -32.63
CA MET A 1 -10.40 -17.62 -33.17
C MET A 1 -10.69 -16.17 -32.76
N SER A 2 -11.96 -15.74 -32.64
CA SER A 2 -12.33 -14.40 -32.12
C SER A 2 -12.03 -14.21 -30.61
N SER A 3 -12.23 -15.26 -29.79
CA SER A 3 -12.04 -15.21 -28.34
C SER A 3 -10.58 -15.01 -27.89
N THR A 4 -9.61 -15.59 -28.59
CA THR A 4 -8.18 -15.48 -28.27
C THR A 4 -7.62 -14.10 -28.59
N LEU A 5 -8.14 -13.44 -29.64
CA LEU A 5 -7.76 -12.09 -30.01
C LEU A 5 -8.29 -11.06 -29.00
N ALA A 6 -9.54 -11.22 -28.55
CA ALA A 6 -10.13 -10.39 -27.51
C ALA A 6 -9.38 -10.49 -26.17
N LEU A 7 -8.96 -11.71 -25.78
CA LEU A 7 -8.15 -11.95 -24.59
C LEU A 7 -6.72 -11.40 -24.70
N ALA A 8 -6.11 -11.44 -25.88
CA ALA A 8 -4.80 -10.85 -26.10
C ALA A 8 -4.86 -9.31 -26.00
N HIS A 9 -5.91 -8.70 -26.56
CA HIS A 9 -6.10 -7.25 -26.50
C HIS A 9 -6.35 -6.75 -25.08
N SER A 10 -7.19 -7.45 -24.29
CA SER A 10 -7.43 -7.06 -22.89
C SER A 10 -6.17 -7.14 -22.03
N ARG A 11 -5.36 -8.21 -22.18
CA ARG A 11 -4.08 -8.34 -21.46
C ARG A 11 -3.10 -7.22 -21.80
N GLN A 12 -3.04 -6.78 -23.06
CA GLN A 12 -2.18 -5.67 -23.46
C GLN A 12 -2.62 -4.34 -22.85
N LEU A 13 -3.94 -4.07 -22.84
CA LEU A 13 -4.49 -2.87 -22.23
C LEU A 13 -4.19 -2.81 -20.73
N SER A 14 -4.36 -3.92 -20.00
CA SER A 14 -4.01 -3.98 -18.58
C SER A 14 -2.52 -3.71 -18.36
N SER A 15 -1.62 -4.28 -19.16
CA SER A 15 -0.17 -4.05 -19.03
C SER A 15 0.22 -2.58 -19.23
N ILE A 16 -0.42 -1.89 -20.17
CA ILE A 16 -0.18 -0.47 -20.42
C ILE A 16 -0.71 0.37 -19.26
N PHE A 17 -1.91 0.06 -18.77
CA PHE A 17 -2.52 0.75 -17.63
C PHE A 17 -1.61 0.73 -16.39
N TYR A 18 -1.09 -0.44 -16.00
CA TYR A 18 -0.22 -0.56 -14.82
C TYR A 18 1.05 0.29 -14.95
N LYS A 19 1.66 0.39 -16.15
CA LYS A 19 2.85 1.24 -16.37
C LYS A 19 2.57 2.70 -16.06
N TYR A 20 1.47 3.23 -16.59
CA TYR A 20 1.12 4.64 -16.39
C TYR A 20 0.71 4.91 -14.95
N VAL A 21 -0.10 4.03 -14.34
CA VAL A 21 -0.51 4.17 -12.95
C VAL A 21 0.70 4.12 -12.02
N THR A 22 1.61 3.16 -12.18
CA THR A 22 2.81 3.08 -11.33
C THR A 22 3.69 4.33 -11.43
N VAL A 23 3.89 4.85 -12.65
CA VAL A 23 4.67 6.09 -12.83
C VAL A 23 3.93 7.28 -12.22
N ALA A 24 2.62 7.42 -12.42
CA ALA A 24 1.82 8.49 -11.83
C ALA A 24 1.84 8.43 -10.30
N SER A 25 1.67 7.23 -9.71
CA SER A 25 1.74 7.01 -8.27
C SER A 25 3.12 7.38 -7.71
N LEU A 26 4.21 7.02 -8.39
CA LEU A 26 5.56 7.41 -7.98
C LEU A 26 5.73 8.94 -7.97
N VAL A 27 5.24 9.63 -9.00
CA VAL A 27 5.32 11.10 -9.09
C VAL A 27 4.51 11.76 -7.97
N ILE A 28 3.28 11.32 -7.75
CA ILE A 28 2.41 11.83 -6.68
C ILE A 28 3.05 11.59 -5.31
N PHE A 29 3.58 10.39 -5.08
CA PHE A 29 4.26 10.04 -3.83
C PHE A 29 5.48 10.93 -3.56
N VAL A 30 6.34 11.15 -4.56
CA VAL A 30 7.50 12.03 -4.44
C VAL A 30 7.07 13.48 -4.18
N TYR A 31 6.03 13.95 -4.85
CA TYR A 31 5.47 15.29 -4.64
C TYR A 31 4.97 15.46 -3.19
N ASP A 32 4.15 14.52 -2.70
CA ASP A 32 3.62 14.54 -1.34
C ASP A 32 4.73 14.47 -0.28
N TYR A 33 5.76 13.64 -0.53
CA TYR A 33 6.94 13.56 0.33
C TYR A 33 7.60 14.92 0.53
N PHE A 34 7.91 15.63 -0.56
CA PHE A 34 8.56 16.93 -0.48
C PHE A 34 7.65 17.99 0.17
N HIS A 35 6.35 17.93 -0.11
CA HIS A 35 5.39 18.85 0.48
C HIS A 35 5.32 18.69 2.02
N THR A 36 5.33 17.45 2.50
CA THR A 36 5.18 17.14 3.93
C THR A 36 6.50 17.11 4.71
N LEU A 37 7.66 17.09 4.03
CA LEU A 37 8.99 17.02 4.65
C LEU A 37 9.29 18.20 5.61
N GLY A 38 8.75 19.38 5.32
CA GLY A 38 8.89 20.54 6.20
C GLY A 38 8.24 20.32 7.57
N LEU A 39 7.01 19.78 7.56
CA LEU A 39 6.26 19.43 8.77
C LEU A 39 6.88 18.24 9.49
N GLU A 40 7.37 17.25 8.75
CA GLU A 40 8.07 16.07 9.30
C GLU A 40 9.28 16.47 10.13
N ARG A 41 10.15 17.33 9.58
CA ARG A 41 11.36 17.79 10.29
C ARG A 41 11.02 18.60 11.54
N LYS A 42 9.91 19.33 11.53
CA LYS A 42 9.48 20.14 12.68
C LYS A 42 8.92 19.27 13.81
N HIS A 43 8.09 18.29 13.48
CA HIS A 43 7.30 17.57 14.48
C HIS A 43 7.81 16.15 14.78
N VAL A 44 8.28 15.40 13.78
CA VAL A 44 8.70 14.00 13.95
C VAL A 44 10.16 13.89 14.33
N TRP A 45 11.04 14.66 13.66
CA TRP A 45 12.48 14.54 13.88
C TRP A 45 12.90 15.00 15.27
N LYS A 46 12.19 16.00 15.81
CA LYS A 46 12.41 16.55 17.15
C LYS A 46 11.57 15.86 18.24
N ALA A 47 10.71 14.91 17.88
CA ALA A 47 9.92 14.19 18.87
C ALA A 47 10.81 13.32 19.76
N ASN A 48 10.48 13.30 21.06
CA ASN A 48 11.18 12.51 22.08
C ASN A 48 10.74 11.04 22.13
N GLY A 49 9.59 10.70 21.51
CA GLY A 49 9.07 9.34 21.48
C GLY A 49 9.76 8.47 20.44
N MET A 50 10.27 7.30 20.85
CA MET A 50 10.97 6.37 19.96
C MET A 50 10.01 5.49 19.14
N ALA A 51 8.95 4.95 19.76
CA ALA A 51 8.06 3.99 19.11
C ALA A 51 7.30 4.60 17.91
N GLY A 52 6.56 5.69 18.12
CA GLY A 52 5.81 6.37 17.05
C GLY A 52 6.71 6.92 15.93
N LYS A 53 7.91 7.38 16.29
CA LYS A 53 8.91 7.87 15.33
C LYS A 53 9.45 6.74 14.45
N VAL A 54 9.80 5.59 15.04
CA VAL A 54 10.26 4.42 14.29
C VAL A 54 9.15 3.90 13.37
N LEU A 55 7.93 3.73 13.88
CA LEU A 55 6.77 3.28 13.10
C LEU A 55 6.47 4.26 11.94
N PHE A 56 6.54 5.56 12.19
CA PHE A 56 6.39 6.57 11.14
C PHE A 56 7.43 6.40 10.01
N PHE A 57 8.71 6.22 10.35
CA PHE A 57 9.77 6.04 9.37
C PHE A 57 9.61 4.72 8.59
N LEU A 58 9.23 3.65 9.28
CA LEU A 58 8.96 2.34 8.66
C LEU A 58 7.71 2.33 7.78
N ASN A 59 6.76 3.24 7.98
CA ASN A 59 5.62 3.35 7.08
C ASN A 59 5.92 4.29 5.88
N ARG A 60 6.67 5.37 6.11
CA ARG A 60 6.86 6.44 5.13
C ARG A 60 7.93 6.17 4.08
N TYR A 61 9.02 5.51 4.43
CA TYR A 61 10.19 5.40 3.55
C TYR A 61 10.24 4.11 2.70
N PRO A 62 9.71 2.94 3.13
CA PRO A 62 9.72 1.75 2.28
C PRO A 62 9.06 1.88 0.90
N PRO A 63 7.99 2.68 0.71
CA PRO A 63 7.39 2.87 -0.62
C PRO A 63 8.37 3.42 -1.66
N PHE A 64 9.45 4.12 -1.27
CA PHE A 64 10.50 4.54 -2.21
C PHE A 64 11.18 3.34 -2.88
N VAL A 65 11.38 2.25 -2.13
CA VAL A 65 12.01 1.03 -2.64
C VAL A 65 10.98 0.21 -3.40
N ASP A 66 9.82 -0.02 -2.79
CA ASP A 66 8.75 -0.86 -3.34
C ASP A 66 8.23 -0.34 -4.69
N VAL A 67 7.83 0.94 -4.74
CA VAL A 67 7.31 1.56 -5.97
C VAL A 67 8.39 1.67 -7.05
N SER A 68 9.65 1.87 -6.68
CA SER A 68 10.76 1.88 -7.64
C SER A 68 11.03 0.50 -8.24
N LEU A 69 10.95 -0.56 -7.43
CA LEU A 69 11.07 -1.94 -7.90
C LEU A 69 9.88 -2.31 -8.81
N ALA A 70 8.66 -1.91 -8.43
CA ALA A 70 7.48 -2.07 -9.28
C ALA A 70 7.61 -1.31 -10.60
N ALA A 71 8.08 -0.06 -10.58
CA ALA A 71 8.33 0.71 -11.80
C ALA A 71 9.39 0.01 -12.67
N PHE A 72 10.48 -0.49 -12.07
CA PHE A 72 11.49 -1.24 -12.79
C PHE A 72 10.93 -2.52 -13.43
N TYR A 73 10.10 -3.27 -12.69
CA TYR A 73 9.39 -4.45 -13.19
C TYR A 73 8.55 -4.13 -14.44
N TYR A 74 7.71 -3.10 -14.37
CA TYR A 74 6.77 -2.78 -15.44
C TYR A 74 7.42 -2.11 -16.66
N LEU A 75 8.51 -1.36 -16.45
CA LEU A 75 9.20 -0.63 -17.52
C LEU A 75 10.24 -1.49 -18.24
N ASN A 76 10.82 -2.49 -17.57
CA ASN A 76 11.86 -3.33 -18.15
C ASN A 76 11.25 -4.44 -19.03
N ARG A 77 11.68 -4.48 -20.31
CA ARG A 77 11.22 -5.48 -21.31
C ARG A 77 12.18 -6.66 -21.48
N GLY A 78 13.34 -6.63 -20.83
CA GLY A 78 14.44 -7.58 -21.05
C GLY A 78 14.81 -8.43 -19.85
N LEU A 79 13.91 -8.58 -18.87
CA LEU A 79 14.17 -9.41 -17.69
C LEU A 79 14.20 -10.90 -18.06
N SER A 80 15.18 -11.63 -17.52
CA SER A 80 15.20 -13.08 -17.60
C SER A 80 14.04 -13.68 -16.78
N SER A 81 13.63 -14.90 -17.10
CA SER A 81 12.53 -15.57 -16.36
C SER A 81 12.83 -15.72 -14.87
N GLU A 82 14.09 -15.99 -14.52
CA GLU A 82 14.53 -16.17 -13.13
C GLU A 82 14.53 -14.83 -12.37
N SER A 83 15.11 -13.78 -12.95
CA SER A 83 15.12 -12.45 -12.33
C SER A 83 13.72 -11.85 -12.23
N CYS A 84 12.84 -12.15 -13.19
CA CYS A 84 11.44 -11.74 -13.15
C CYS A 84 10.71 -12.34 -11.93
N SER A 85 10.80 -13.66 -11.75
CA SER A 85 10.17 -14.35 -10.61
C SER A 85 10.72 -13.87 -9.26
N ALA A 86 12.04 -13.75 -9.14
CA ALA A 86 12.68 -13.24 -7.94
C ALA A 86 12.25 -11.82 -7.61
N LEU A 87 12.16 -10.95 -8.62
CA LEU A 87 11.77 -9.55 -8.43
C LEU A 87 10.30 -9.41 -8.03
N VAL A 88 9.40 -10.18 -8.64
CA VAL A 88 7.99 -10.23 -8.20
C VAL A 88 7.91 -10.73 -6.76
N MET A 89 8.64 -11.77 -6.40
CA MET A 89 8.66 -12.28 -5.03
C MET A 89 9.11 -11.21 -4.03
N VAL A 90 10.18 -10.47 -4.34
CA VAL A 90 10.64 -9.35 -3.49
C VAL A 90 9.56 -8.29 -3.34
N ILE A 91 8.93 -7.87 -4.44
CA ILE A 91 7.85 -6.86 -4.40
C ILE A 91 6.70 -7.35 -3.52
N VAL A 92 6.25 -8.60 -3.69
CA VAL A 92 5.11 -9.10 -2.90
C VAL A 92 5.44 -9.15 -1.40
N TRP A 93 6.62 -9.63 -1.02
CA TRP A 93 7.01 -9.63 0.39
C TRP A 93 7.17 -8.21 0.95
N MET A 94 7.72 -7.28 0.17
CA MET A 94 7.79 -5.87 0.58
C MET A 94 6.41 -5.26 0.76
N THR A 95 5.49 -5.51 -0.18
CA THR A 95 4.09 -5.06 -0.07
C THR A 95 3.42 -5.64 1.17
N PHE A 96 3.56 -6.95 1.41
CA PHE A 96 2.95 -7.60 2.58
C PHE A 96 3.48 -7.04 3.91
N VAL A 97 4.80 -6.89 4.04
CA VAL A 97 5.39 -6.26 5.24
C VAL A 97 4.96 -4.80 5.36
N GLY A 98 4.86 -4.07 4.24
CA GLY A 98 4.37 -2.69 4.21
C GLY A 98 2.95 -2.56 4.75
N ILE A 99 2.05 -3.45 4.34
CA ILE A 99 0.66 -3.48 4.85
C ILE A 99 0.64 -3.67 6.37
N LEU A 100 1.39 -4.65 6.90
CA LEU A 100 1.44 -4.89 8.35
C LEU A 100 1.97 -3.67 9.13
N MET A 101 2.96 -2.95 8.57
CA MET A 101 3.49 -1.73 9.17
C MET A 101 2.48 -0.57 9.11
N SER A 102 1.74 -0.46 8.00
CA SER A 102 0.66 0.53 7.83
C SER A 102 -0.45 0.32 8.86
N GLU A 103 -0.90 -0.92 9.03
CA GLU A 103 -1.89 -1.30 10.04
C GLU A 103 -1.40 -0.97 11.45
N ALA A 104 -0.18 -1.39 11.80
CA ALA A 104 0.40 -1.10 13.12
C ALA A 104 0.53 0.40 13.38
N TYR A 105 0.94 1.18 12.38
CA TYR A 105 1.01 2.64 12.48
C TYR A 105 -0.38 3.25 12.69
N CYS A 106 -1.40 2.78 11.96
CA CYS A 106 -2.77 3.23 12.10
C CYS A 106 -3.31 2.95 13.52
N PHE A 107 -3.15 1.73 14.02
CA PHE A 107 -3.55 1.37 15.39
C PHE A 107 -2.85 2.26 16.43
N TYR A 108 -1.54 2.49 16.27
CA TYR A 108 -0.78 3.36 17.16
C TYR A 108 -1.32 4.79 17.18
N VAL A 109 -1.58 5.37 16.01
CA VAL A 109 -2.13 6.73 15.88
C VAL A 109 -3.53 6.82 16.51
N ILE A 110 -4.39 5.84 16.23
CA ILE A 110 -5.74 5.78 16.81
C ILE A 110 -5.68 5.70 18.34
N SER A 111 -4.87 4.80 18.90
CA SER A 111 -4.71 4.69 20.35
C SER A 111 -4.21 5.98 20.99
N PHE A 112 -3.29 6.69 20.34
CA PHE A 112 -2.79 7.97 20.81
C PHE A 112 -3.84 9.08 20.75
N ILE A 113 -4.67 9.11 19.69
CA ILE A 113 -5.77 10.07 19.58
C ILE A 113 -6.81 9.82 20.69
N TYR A 114 -7.16 8.56 20.95
CA TYR A 114 -8.08 8.21 22.04
C TYR A 114 -7.54 8.56 23.43
N ASP A 115 -6.23 8.52 23.64
CA ASP A 115 -5.60 8.93 24.91
C ASP A 115 -5.59 10.45 25.11
N ILE A 116 -5.70 11.23 24.02
CA ILE A 116 -5.80 12.70 24.05
C ILE A 116 -7.25 13.17 24.32
N ASP A 117 -8.26 12.32 24.11
CA ASP A 117 -9.63 12.57 24.56
C ASP A 117 -9.76 12.33 26.08
N GLY A 118 -9.33 13.33 26.85
CA GLY A 118 -10.05 13.68 28.07
C GLY A 118 -11.54 13.84 27.75
N SER A 119 -12.40 13.56 28.74
CA SER A 119 -13.87 13.65 28.66
C SER A 119 -14.38 14.70 27.67
N PRO A 120 -15.43 14.41 26.86
CA PRO A 120 -15.90 15.27 25.79
C PRO A 120 -16.04 16.73 26.26
N PRO A 121 -15.67 17.73 25.44
CA PRO A 121 -15.76 19.12 25.83
C PRO A 121 -17.19 19.46 26.23
N GLN A 122 -17.35 20.04 27.42
CA GLN A 122 -18.64 20.58 27.87
C GLN A 122 -19.18 21.56 26.82
N ASP A 123 -20.49 21.46 26.57
CA ASP A 123 -21.23 22.27 25.61
C ASP A 123 -20.84 23.76 25.71
N GLY A 124 -20.32 24.33 24.63
CA GLY A 124 -20.13 25.78 24.49
C GLY A 124 -18.73 26.28 24.11
N ILE A 125 -17.74 25.41 23.90
CA ILE A 125 -16.40 25.83 23.41
C ILE A 125 -16.14 25.18 22.05
N LEU A 126 -15.78 26.01 21.07
CA LEU A 126 -15.53 25.65 19.66
C LEU A 126 -14.37 24.65 19.54
N GLY A 127 -14.73 23.36 19.59
CA GLY A 127 -13.93 22.20 19.21
C GLY A 127 -14.42 21.59 17.89
N CYS A 128 -14.85 22.42 16.94
CA CYS A 128 -15.15 21.99 15.59
C CYS A 128 -13.84 21.77 14.85
N TYR A 129 -13.44 20.51 14.70
CA TYR A 129 -12.50 20.15 13.65
C TYR A 129 -13.19 20.43 12.31
N ASP A 130 -12.72 21.43 11.58
CA ASP A 130 -13.31 21.87 10.31
C ASP A 130 -13.20 20.74 9.26
N THR A 131 -14.26 19.95 9.05
CA THR A 131 -14.30 18.74 8.21
C THR A 131 -14.79 19.02 6.79
N GLU A 132 -14.84 20.27 6.33
CA GLU A 132 -15.49 20.61 5.05
C GLU A 132 -14.93 19.88 3.82
N ASP A 133 -13.70 19.32 3.87
CA ASP A 133 -13.10 18.51 2.79
C ASP A 133 -12.60 17.10 3.24
N ARG A 134 -12.85 16.67 4.49
CA ARG A 134 -12.19 15.47 5.09
C ARG A 134 -12.94 14.15 4.94
N ASP A 135 -14.24 14.16 4.67
CA ASP A 135 -15.04 12.93 4.68
C ASP A 135 -14.62 11.97 3.56
N VAL A 136 -14.29 12.50 2.38
CA VAL A 136 -13.83 11.67 1.25
C VAL A 136 -12.49 11.00 1.58
N PHE A 137 -11.53 11.74 2.14
CA PHE A 137 -10.24 11.17 2.52
C PHE A 137 -10.37 10.12 3.62
N PHE A 138 -11.24 10.35 4.59
CA PHE A 138 -11.50 9.39 5.65
C PHE A 138 -12.15 8.10 5.11
N VAL A 139 -13.17 8.22 4.25
CA VAL A 139 -13.81 7.07 3.61
C VAL A 139 -12.83 6.30 2.73
N VAL A 140 -12.03 6.99 1.91
CA VAL A 140 -10.99 6.36 1.07
C VAL A 140 -9.96 5.64 1.94
N PHE A 141 -9.54 6.24 3.04
CA PHE A 141 -8.61 5.62 3.98
C PHE A 141 -9.19 4.37 4.64
N VAL A 142 -10.45 4.41 5.09
CA VAL A 142 -11.13 3.23 5.66
C VAL A 142 -11.29 2.12 4.62
N LEU A 143 -11.69 2.46 3.40
CA LEU A 143 -11.81 1.49 2.30
C LEU A 143 -10.46 0.88 1.94
N LEU A 144 -9.38 1.68 1.94
CA LEU A 144 -8.02 1.21 1.73
C LEU A 144 -7.60 0.24 2.82
N LEU A 145 -7.82 0.58 4.10
CA LEU A 145 -7.52 -0.30 5.23
C LEU A 145 -8.30 -1.62 5.16
N LEU A 146 -9.60 -1.56 4.85
CA LEU A 146 -10.40 -2.78 4.69
C LEU A 146 -9.88 -3.65 3.55
N ASN A 147 -9.44 -3.04 2.45
CA ASN A 147 -8.84 -3.74 1.31
C ASN A 147 -7.51 -4.40 1.71
N GLU A 148 -6.62 -3.65 2.36
CA GLU A 148 -5.32 -4.13 2.83
C GLU A 148 -5.47 -5.27 3.85
N THR A 149 -6.37 -5.14 4.83
CA THR A 149 -6.65 -6.19 5.81
C THR A 149 -7.23 -7.43 5.14
N ALA A 150 -8.13 -7.29 4.15
CA ALA A 150 -8.64 -8.43 3.42
C ALA A 150 -7.52 -9.17 2.65
N ILE A 151 -6.61 -8.44 2.01
CA ILE A 151 -5.45 -9.02 1.32
C ILE A 151 -4.55 -9.75 2.32
N SER A 152 -4.22 -9.13 3.45
CA SER A 152 -3.39 -9.73 4.50
C SER A 152 -4.00 -11.01 5.07
N LEU A 153 -5.31 -11.00 5.35
CA LEU A 153 -6.03 -12.19 5.84
C LEU A 153 -6.00 -13.32 4.83
N VAL A 154 -6.28 -13.03 3.56
CA VAL A 154 -6.21 -14.05 2.50
C VAL A 154 -4.79 -14.62 2.40
N PHE A 155 -3.76 -13.77 2.46
CA PHE A 155 -2.37 -14.19 2.43
C PHE A 155 -2.00 -15.11 3.61
N ILE A 156 -2.41 -14.76 4.82
CA ILE A 156 -2.20 -15.58 6.03
C ILE A 156 -2.97 -16.91 5.93
N LEU A 157 -4.21 -16.89 5.46
CA LEU A 157 -5.01 -18.11 5.26
C LEU A 157 -4.35 -19.02 4.22
N LEU A 158 -3.84 -18.48 3.12
CA LEU A 158 -3.12 -19.25 2.11
C LEU A 158 -1.86 -19.91 2.70
N ILE A 159 -1.05 -19.17 3.47
CA ILE A 159 0.15 -19.71 4.14
C ILE A 159 -0.21 -20.84 5.11
N THR A 160 -1.28 -20.68 5.89
CA THR A 160 -1.64 -21.63 6.95
C THR A 160 -2.37 -22.88 6.42
N THR A 161 -3.13 -22.77 5.32
CA THR A 161 -3.95 -23.87 4.78
C THR A 161 -3.27 -24.71 3.71
N THR A 162 -2.12 -24.29 3.17
CA THR A 162 -1.37 -25.03 2.13
C THR A 162 0.00 -25.53 2.62
N PRO A 163 0.08 -26.36 3.68
CA PRO A 163 1.34 -26.91 4.15
C PRO A 163 1.89 -27.90 3.12
N GLY A 164 2.87 -27.48 2.33
CA GLY A 164 3.59 -28.35 1.37
C GLY A 164 3.75 -27.79 -0.04
N TYR A 165 3.15 -26.64 -0.37
CA TYR A 165 3.42 -25.92 -1.61
C TYR A 165 4.57 -24.91 -1.40
N GLU A 166 5.40 -24.65 -2.42
CA GLU A 166 6.39 -23.58 -2.30
C GLU A 166 5.66 -22.25 -2.17
N ILE A 167 5.72 -21.63 -0.98
CA ILE A 167 5.05 -20.36 -0.63
C ILE A 167 5.22 -19.32 -1.76
N ASN A 168 6.40 -19.27 -2.37
CA ASN A 168 6.72 -18.36 -3.48
C ASN A 168 5.82 -18.57 -4.71
N GLN A 169 5.55 -19.82 -5.09
CA GLN A 169 4.68 -20.12 -6.22
C GLN A 169 3.22 -19.76 -5.91
N LEU A 170 2.76 -19.95 -4.67
CA LEU A 170 1.37 -19.69 -4.29
C LEU A 170 1.08 -18.20 -4.31
N ILE A 171 2.06 -17.44 -3.81
CA ILE A 171 2.07 -16.00 -3.85
C ILE A 171 2.04 -15.50 -5.29
N LEU A 172 2.85 -16.07 -6.18
CA LEU A 172 2.86 -15.72 -7.59
C LEU A 172 1.52 -16.00 -8.27
N ASP A 173 0.91 -17.15 -7.99
CA ASP A 173 -0.40 -17.52 -8.53
C ASP A 173 -1.54 -16.64 -8.00
N PHE A 174 -1.49 -16.28 -6.71
CA PHE A 174 -2.44 -15.34 -6.09
C PHE A 174 -2.30 -13.94 -6.70
N TYR A 175 -1.08 -13.41 -6.81
CA TYR A 175 -0.83 -12.09 -7.42
C TYR A 175 -1.18 -12.08 -8.91
N ALA A 176 -0.86 -13.14 -9.65
CA ALA A 176 -1.26 -13.30 -11.04
C ALA A 176 -2.78 -13.30 -11.19
N SER A 177 -3.50 -13.99 -10.30
CA SER A 177 -4.97 -14.01 -10.29
C SER A 177 -5.57 -12.67 -9.89
N TYR A 178 -5.01 -11.97 -8.90
CA TYR A 178 -5.47 -10.66 -8.44
C TYR A 178 -5.25 -9.57 -9.50
N ILE A 179 -4.05 -9.46 -10.07
CA ILE A 179 -3.70 -8.49 -11.14
C ILE A 179 -4.55 -8.74 -12.41
N VAL A 180 -4.77 -10.01 -12.77
CA VAL A 180 -5.58 -10.37 -13.95
C VAL A 180 -7.08 -10.17 -13.72
N SER A 181 -7.54 -10.28 -12.46
CA SER A 181 -8.93 -10.02 -12.08
C SER A 181 -9.30 -8.53 -12.21
N TRP A 182 -8.43 -7.63 -11.72
CA TRP A 182 -8.63 -6.18 -11.84
C TRP A 182 -8.56 -5.65 -13.28
N GLY A 183 -7.88 -6.35 -14.19
CA GLY A 183 -7.88 -6.03 -15.62
C GLY A 183 -9.11 -6.50 -16.40
N ARG A 184 -10.09 -7.12 -15.71
CA ARG A 184 -11.31 -7.69 -16.30
C ARG A 184 -12.57 -6.90 -15.94
N ILE A 185 -12.40 -5.68 -15.41
CA ILE A 185 -13.45 -4.71 -15.10
C ILE A 185 -13.42 -3.61 -16.16
#